data_AF-A0A1S2IKU8-F1
#
_entry.id   AF-A0A1S2IKU8-F1
#
_cell.length_a   1.000
_cell.length_b   1.000
_cell.length_c   1.000
_cell.angle_alpha   90.00
_cell.angle_beta   90.00
_cell.angle_gamma   90.00
#
_symmetry.space_group_name_H-M   'P 1'
#
loop_
_entity.id
_entity.type
_entity.pdbx_description
1 polymer ?
#
loop_
_entity_poly.entity_id
_entity_poly.type
_entity_poly.pdbx_seq_one_letter_code
_entity_poly.pdbx_strand_id
1 'polypeptide(L)'
;MSADLFGTFTNVRPRYARDSSGHVTAYDVERDGVVLGRLWWDSTVDAASYVPSPSQGDIAMNVGMGWMRRLSDAKARGLPVQEAVAELLLPGAVPKHFGALAPGSRREFTSPDEVRIF
;
A
#
# COMPACT_ATOMS: atom_id res chain seq x y z
N MET A 1 15.06 -20.85 8.50
CA MET A 1 13.81 -21.10 9.26
C MET A 1 14.12 -20.78 10.70
N SER A 2 13.48 -19.79 11.31
CA SER A 2 13.67 -19.48 12.74
C SER A 2 12.30 -19.50 13.40
N ALA A 3 12.15 -20.33 14.43
CA ALA A 3 10.98 -20.43 15.27
C ALA A 3 11.24 -19.70 16.58
N ASP A 4 10.23 -19.04 17.14
CA ASP A 4 10.23 -18.53 18.50
C ASP A 4 9.69 -19.58 19.49
N LEU A 5 10.03 -19.39 20.77
CA LEU A 5 10.04 -20.40 21.84
C LEU A 5 8.68 -21.03 22.22
N PHE A 6 7.59 -20.65 21.55
CA PHE A 6 6.21 -21.01 21.92
C PHE A 6 5.42 -21.76 20.83
N GLY A 7 6.05 -22.13 19.70
CA GLY A 7 5.40 -23.00 18.71
C GLY A 7 4.16 -22.38 18.02
N THR A 8 3.95 -21.08 18.15
CA THR A 8 2.90 -20.37 17.43
C THR A 8 3.37 -20.12 16.01
N PHE A 9 2.94 -20.94 15.05
CA PHE A 9 3.03 -20.61 13.63
C PHE A 9 2.10 -19.43 13.33
N THR A 10 2.48 -18.21 13.73
CA THR A 10 1.85 -17.01 13.19
C THR A 10 2.37 -16.87 11.76
N ASN A 11 1.69 -17.50 10.81
CA ASN A 11 1.91 -17.27 9.38
C ASN A 11 1.38 -15.88 8.98
N VAL A 12 1.72 -14.85 9.78
CA VAL A 12 1.36 -13.47 9.55
C VAL A 12 2.37 -12.96 8.53
N ARG A 13 1.89 -12.76 7.29
CA ARG A 13 2.73 -12.14 6.25
C ARG A 13 3.33 -10.84 6.82
N PRO A 14 4.63 -10.61 6.68
CA PRO A 14 5.25 -9.35 7.06
C PRO A 14 4.49 -8.17 6.46
N ARG A 15 4.36 -7.09 7.23
CA ARG A 15 3.70 -5.85 6.81
C ARG A 15 4.62 -4.69 7.16
N TYR A 16 4.54 -3.63 6.37
CA TYR A 16 5.04 -2.33 6.79
C TYR A 16 4.27 -1.83 8.01
N ALA A 17 4.83 -0.89 8.74
CA ALA A 17 4.13 -0.24 9.83
C ALA A 17 2.83 0.40 9.32
N ARG A 18 1.82 0.46 10.19
CA ARG A 18 0.52 1.09 9.89
C ARG A 18 0.45 2.54 10.33
N ASP A 19 1.30 2.91 11.28
CA ASP A 19 1.40 4.26 11.81
C ASP A 19 2.55 4.98 11.11
N SER A 20 2.32 6.23 10.72
CA SER A 20 3.33 7.14 10.14
C SER A 20 3.92 8.05 11.21
N SER A 21 5.02 8.74 10.91
CA SER A 21 5.53 9.87 11.69
C SER A 21 4.73 11.17 11.50
N GLY A 22 3.61 11.12 10.77
CA GLY A 22 2.77 12.26 10.40
C GLY A 22 2.81 12.47 8.88
N HIS A 23 3.97 12.80 8.32
CA HIS A 23 4.08 13.04 6.89
C HIS A 23 4.04 11.74 6.08
N VAL A 24 3.18 11.70 5.06
CA VAL A 24 3.09 10.57 4.13
C VAL A 24 3.08 11.07 2.70
N THR A 25 3.64 10.28 1.78
CA THR A 25 3.43 10.47 0.35
C THR A 25 2.39 9.46 -0.14
N ALA A 26 1.56 9.82 -1.11
CA ALA A 26 0.61 8.90 -1.72
C ALA A 26 0.52 9.05 -3.25
N TYR A 27 0.09 7.96 -3.89
CA TYR A 27 -0.39 7.94 -5.28
C TYR A 27 -1.85 7.48 -5.29
N ASP A 28 -2.64 8.02 -6.22
CA ASP A 28 -3.94 7.47 -6.57
C ASP A 28 -3.77 6.11 -7.27
N VAL A 29 -4.61 5.15 -6.90
CA VAL A 29 -4.79 3.86 -7.57
C VAL A 29 -5.95 4.01 -8.54
N GLU A 30 -5.66 3.91 -9.83
CA GLU A 30 -6.62 4.16 -10.90
C GLU A 30 -6.88 2.92 -11.75
N ARG A 31 -8.12 2.80 -12.22
CA ARG A 31 -8.52 1.83 -13.24
C ARG A 31 -9.57 2.47 -14.13
N ASP A 32 -9.34 2.45 -15.44
CA ASP A 32 -10.26 2.99 -16.45
C ASP A 32 -10.69 4.45 -16.18
N GLY A 33 -9.76 5.28 -15.69
CA GLY A 33 -10.00 6.70 -15.36
C GLY A 33 -10.70 6.94 -14.02
N VAL A 34 -10.93 5.89 -13.22
CA VAL A 34 -11.58 5.98 -11.90
C VAL A 34 -10.57 5.77 -10.79
N VAL A 35 -10.56 6.67 -9.79
CA VAL A 35 -9.76 6.52 -8.57
C VAL A 35 -10.44 5.52 -7.63
N LEU A 36 -9.82 4.36 -7.48
CA LEU A 36 -10.28 3.27 -6.62
C LEU A 36 -9.77 3.42 -5.18
N GLY A 37 -8.70 4.18 -4.97
CA GLY A 37 -8.12 4.42 -3.65
C GLY A 37 -6.78 5.11 -3.76
N ARG A 38 -6.02 5.11 -2.67
CA ARG A 38 -4.65 5.63 -2.61
C ARG A 38 -3.73 4.64 -1.92
N LEU A 39 -2.52 4.50 -2.45
CA LEU A 39 -1.41 3.85 -1.77
C LEU A 39 -0.56 4.94 -1.13
N TRP A 40 -0.39 4.91 0.19
CA TRP A 40 0.47 5.86 0.89
C TRP A 40 1.64 5.15 1.57
N TRP A 41 2.71 5.90 1.78
CA TRP A 41 3.88 5.44 2.52
C TRP A 41 4.57 6.58 3.27
N ASP A 42 5.35 6.18 4.28
CA ASP A 42 6.28 7.00 5.03
C ASP A 42 7.58 6.22 5.21
N SER A 43 8.65 6.76 4.64
CA SER A 43 9.97 6.14 4.70
C SER A 43 10.69 6.31 6.03
N THR A 44 10.27 7.26 6.86
CA THR A 44 10.91 7.57 8.15
C THR A 44 10.71 6.43 9.15
N VAL A 45 9.52 5.83 9.12
CA VAL A 45 9.12 4.72 10.02
C VAL A 45 8.80 3.43 9.27
N ASP A 46 9.15 3.38 7.98
CA ASP A 46 8.92 2.23 7.09
C ASP A 46 7.45 1.74 7.15
N ALA A 47 6.54 2.70 6.93
CA ALA A 47 5.10 2.50 6.96
C ALA A 47 4.49 2.60 5.57
N ALA A 48 3.48 1.78 5.29
CA ALA A 48 2.67 1.88 4.08
C ALA A 48 1.34 1.17 4.24
N SER A 49 0.34 1.70 3.57
CA SER A 49 -0.96 1.04 3.47
C SER A 49 -1.71 1.53 2.23
N TYR A 50 -2.84 0.88 1.99
CA TYR A 50 -3.85 1.31 1.03
C TYR A 50 -5.05 1.90 1.76
N VAL A 51 -5.65 2.91 1.16
CA VAL A 51 -6.91 3.53 1.57
C VAL A 51 -7.91 3.41 0.41
N PRO A 52 -9.07 2.78 0.62
CA PRO A 52 -10.11 2.66 -0.41
C PRO A 52 -10.81 4.00 -0.65
N SER A 53 -11.19 4.27 -1.91
CA SER A 53 -12.07 5.38 -2.26
C SER A 53 -13.50 5.09 -1.79
N PRO A 54 -14.11 5.93 -0.92
CA PRO A 54 -15.47 5.72 -0.44
C PRO A 54 -16.51 5.68 -1.56
N SER A 55 -16.27 6.47 -2.63
CA SER A 55 -17.16 6.56 -3.79
C SER A 55 -17.32 5.26 -4.57
N GLN A 56 -16.36 4.32 -4.42
CA GLN A 56 -16.31 3.07 -5.18
C GLN A 56 -16.68 1.84 -4.33
N GLY A 57 -16.99 2.03 -3.04
CA GLY A 57 -17.50 0.98 -2.14
C GLY A 57 -16.68 -0.32 -2.15
N ASP A 58 -17.36 -1.45 -2.28
CA ASP A 58 -16.77 -2.79 -2.23
C ASP A 58 -15.69 -3.04 -3.29
N ILE A 59 -15.78 -2.37 -4.44
CA ILE A 59 -14.78 -2.50 -5.50
C ILE A 59 -13.43 -1.98 -5.00
N ALA A 60 -13.42 -0.81 -4.36
CA ALA A 60 -12.22 -0.23 -3.77
C ALA A 60 -11.63 -1.09 -2.65
N MET A 61 -12.49 -1.68 -1.82
CA MET A 61 -12.09 -2.59 -0.74
C MET A 61 -11.42 -3.85 -1.29
N ASN A 62 -12.04 -4.48 -2.29
CA ASN A 62 -11.52 -5.70 -2.91
C ASN A 62 -10.18 -5.48 -3.60
N VAL A 63 -10.03 -4.33 -4.26
CA VAL A 63 -8.77 -3.94 -4.90
C VAL A 63 -7.67 -3.71 -3.87
N GLY A 64 -8.01 -3.12 -2.72
CA GLY A 64 -7.08 -2.91 -1.62
C GLY A 64 -6.40 -4.19 -1.14
N MET A 65 -7.06 -5.35 -1.18
CA MET A 65 -6.44 -6.63 -0.82
C MET A 65 -5.25 -6.98 -1.74
N GLY A 66 -5.34 -6.67 -3.04
CA GLY A 66 -4.27 -6.91 -4.01
C GLY A 66 -3.05 -6.05 -3.71
N TRP A 67 -3.26 -4.76 -3.42
CA TRP A 67 -2.20 -3.82 -3.06
C TRP A 67 -1.52 -4.16 -1.73
N MET A 68 -2.31 -4.44 -0.70
CA MET A 68 -1.78 -4.85 0.60
C MET A 68 -0.98 -6.15 0.52
N ARG A 69 -1.40 -7.09 -0.35
CA ARG A 69 -0.64 -8.33 -0.59
C ARG A 69 0.72 -8.03 -1.22
N ARG A 70 0.81 -7.13 -2.20
CA ARG A 70 2.11 -6.79 -2.82
C ARG A 70 3.04 -6.05 -1.88
N LEU A 71 2.52 -5.14 -1.05
CA LEU A 71 3.29 -4.53 0.03
C LEU A 71 3.84 -5.60 0.98
N SER A 72 3.01 -6.56 1.39
CA SER A 72 3.45 -7.70 2.21
C SER A 72 4.52 -8.56 1.53
N ASP A 73 4.37 -8.83 0.24
CA ASP A 73 5.35 -9.62 -0.52
C ASP A 73 6.69 -8.86 -0.68
N ALA A 74 6.66 -7.53 -0.81
CA ALA A 74 7.87 -6.70 -0.78
C ALA A 74 8.53 -6.68 0.60
N LYS A 75 7.75 -6.51 1.68
CA LYS A 75 8.26 -6.57 3.05
C LYS A 75 8.87 -7.94 3.37
N ALA A 76 8.27 -9.03 2.89
CA ALA A 76 8.78 -10.38 3.07
C ALA A 76 10.13 -10.61 2.36
N ARG A 77 10.40 -9.87 1.29
CA ARG A 77 11.72 -9.84 0.62
C ARG A 77 12.73 -8.92 1.33
N GLY A 78 12.32 -8.21 2.39
CA GLY A 78 13.17 -7.28 3.13
C GLY A 78 13.33 -5.91 2.48
N LEU A 79 12.47 -5.55 1.51
CA LEU A 79 12.57 -4.26 0.85
C LEU A 79 12.17 -3.10 1.77
N PRO A 80 12.93 -2.00 1.81
CA PRO A 80 12.46 -0.72 2.33
C PRO A 80 11.22 -0.24 1.57
N VAL A 81 10.34 0.51 2.24
CA VAL A 81 9.07 0.93 1.64
C VAL A 81 9.23 1.76 0.37
N GLN A 82 10.27 2.59 0.26
CA GLN A 82 10.53 3.40 -0.94
C GLN A 82 10.83 2.51 -2.16
N GLU A 83 11.62 1.45 -1.98
CA GLU A 83 11.94 0.49 -3.04
C GLU A 83 10.70 -0.32 -3.43
N ALA A 84 9.90 -0.75 -2.45
CA ALA A 84 8.64 -1.43 -2.71
C ALA A 84 7.66 -0.58 -3.53
N VAL A 85 7.50 0.70 -3.19
CA VAL A 85 6.65 1.63 -3.94
C VAL A 85 7.22 1.89 -5.34
N ALA A 86 8.54 2.01 -5.48
CA ALA A 86 9.18 2.14 -6.80
C ALA A 86 8.90 0.93 -7.70
N GLU A 87 8.97 -0.29 -7.18
CA GLU A 87 8.58 -1.49 -7.93
C GLU A 87 7.08 -1.48 -8.30
N LEU A 88 6.23 -1.01 -7.39
CA LEU A 88 4.78 -0.94 -7.59
C LEU A 88 4.33 0.11 -8.61
N LEU A 89 5.16 1.12 -8.90
CA LEU A 89 4.93 2.09 -9.96
C LEU A 89 5.17 1.52 -11.36
N LEU A 90 5.88 0.40 -11.48
CA LEU A 90 6.17 -0.20 -12.77
C LEU A 90 4.90 -0.80 -13.41
N PRO A 91 4.72 -0.67 -14.73
CA PRO A 91 3.61 -1.31 -15.43
C PRO A 91 3.55 -2.81 -15.17
N GLY A 92 2.37 -3.31 -14.77
CA GLY A 92 2.16 -4.74 -14.52
C GLY A 92 2.63 -5.24 -13.15
N ALA A 93 3.05 -4.35 -12.23
CA ALA A 93 3.40 -4.73 -10.86
C ALA A 93 2.24 -5.42 -10.10
N VAL A 94 1.00 -5.11 -10.48
CA VAL A 94 -0.23 -5.78 -10.05
C VAL A 94 -1.04 -6.27 -11.25
N PRO A 95 -1.86 -7.34 -11.09
CA PRO A 95 -2.87 -7.71 -12.08
C PRO A 95 -3.76 -6.52 -12.47
N LYS A 96 -4.07 -6.37 -13.77
CA LYS A 96 -4.80 -5.22 -14.31
C LYS A 96 -6.11 -4.88 -13.59
N HIS A 97 -6.83 -5.89 -13.09
CA HIS A 97 -8.09 -5.66 -12.38
C HIS A 97 -7.92 -4.96 -11.02
N PHE A 98 -6.70 -4.86 -10.48
CA PHE A 98 -6.40 -4.06 -9.29
C PHE A 98 -6.03 -2.60 -9.60
N GLY A 99 -6.07 -2.19 -10.88
CA GLY A 99 -5.64 -0.85 -11.30
C GLY A 99 -4.12 -0.70 -11.32
N ALA A 100 -3.66 0.54 -11.34
CA ALA A 100 -2.24 0.92 -11.29
C ALA A 100 -2.07 2.20 -10.48
N LEU A 101 -0.87 2.44 -9.95
CA LEU A 101 -0.54 3.75 -9.39
C LEU A 101 -0.43 4.77 -10.53
N ALA A 102 -1.12 5.89 -10.43
CA ALA A 102 -1.03 7.00 -11.37
C ALA A 102 0.19 7.87 -11.02
N PRO A 103 1.32 7.84 -11.76
CA PRO A 103 2.56 8.49 -11.31
C PRO A 103 2.44 10.01 -11.15
N GLY A 104 1.60 10.66 -11.99
CA GLY A 104 1.32 12.09 -11.91
C GLY A 104 0.47 12.53 -10.71
N SER A 105 -0.11 11.59 -9.96
CA SER A 105 -0.96 11.89 -8.80
C SER A 105 -0.19 12.03 -7.48
N ARG A 106 1.15 11.92 -7.52
CA ARG A 106 2.02 11.95 -6.33
C ARG A 106 1.74 13.19 -5.50
N ARG A 107 1.34 13.00 -4.24
CA ARG A 107 1.04 14.08 -3.30
C ARG A 107 1.58 13.76 -1.92
N GLU A 108 1.97 14.80 -1.19
CA GLU A 108 2.34 14.71 0.22
C GLU A 108 1.17 15.15 1.09
N PHE A 109 1.01 14.50 2.24
CA PHE A 109 -0.02 14.77 3.23
C PHE A 109 0.64 14.87 4.61
N THR A 110 -0.02 15.57 5.55
CA THR A 110 0.50 15.75 6.91
C THR A 110 0.06 14.65 7.88
N SER A 111 -0.83 13.76 7.44
CA SER A 111 -1.25 12.55 8.13
C SER A 111 -1.83 11.49 7.18
N PRO A 112 -1.85 10.20 7.57
CA PRO A 112 -2.57 9.15 6.85
C PRO A 112 -4.09 9.39 6.79
N ASP A 113 -4.65 10.18 7.71
CA ASP A 113 -6.08 10.49 7.74
C ASP A 113 -6.47 11.45 6.62
N GLU A 114 -5.60 12.42 6.28
CA GLU A 114 -5.82 13.31 5.13
C GLU A 114 -5.82 12.55 3.80
N VAL A 115 -5.08 11.44 3.71
CA VAL A 115 -5.10 10.56 2.52
C VAL A 115 -6.50 10.00 2.25
N ARG A 116 -7.37 9.92 3.27
CA ARG A 116 -8.75 9.42 3.16
C ARG A 116 -9.73 10.44 2.57
N ILE A 117 -9.30 11.69 2.34
CA ILE A 117 -10.13 12.77 1.79
C ILE A 117 -9.99 12.76 0.26
N PHE A 118 -11.03 12.34 -0.44
CA PHE A 118 -11.05 12.18 -1.91
C PHE A 118 -11.53 13.43 -2.64
#